data_AF-A0A2N1QAI2-F1
#
_entry.id   AF-A0A2N1QAI2-F1
#
_cell.length_a   1.000
_cell.length_b   1.000
_cell.length_c   1.000
_cell.angle_alpha   90.00
_cell.angle_beta   90.00
_cell.angle_gamma   90.00
#
_symmetry.space_group_name_H-M   'P 1'
#
loop_
_entity.id
_entity.type
_entity.pdbx_description
1 polymer ?
#
loop_
_entity_poly.entity_id
_entity_poly.type
_entity_poly.pdbx_seq_one_letter_code
_entity_poly.pdbx_strand_id
1 'polypeptide(L)'
;MNDGIKREPWHIRWYNYNKYSIPVIFTLIGTIVFTIFLDFRTGETNFVSHIAAINVLTNKVIGFYLFSIYMISLVQLANSLSFKKKRSPVSLFMFTILNAIQILIVYLYVNVFYTEVELRPEFVITPAGYFSMNIMMIGAAFYILATVFAWFYVDWKYVKIEEE
;
A
#
# COMPACT_ATOMS: atom_id res chain seq x y z
N MET A 1 -8.88 46.87 -20.89
CA MET A 1 -7.80 45.87 -20.94
C MET A 1 -8.37 44.58 -20.39
N ASN A 2 -8.60 43.61 -21.27
CA ASN A 2 -9.05 42.28 -20.88
C ASN A 2 -7.77 41.51 -20.56
N ASP A 3 -7.30 41.59 -19.31
CA ASP A 3 -6.14 40.83 -18.89
C ASP A 3 -6.51 39.36 -19.03
N GLY A 4 -5.94 38.73 -20.05
CA GLY A 4 -6.15 37.34 -20.44
C GLY A 4 -5.59 36.38 -19.40
N ILE A 5 -6.10 36.45 -18.17
CA ILE A 5 -5.82 35.49 -17.11
C ILE A 5 -6.50 34.19 -17.51
N LYS A 6 -5.80 33.38 -18.31
CA LYS A 6 -6.16 31.98 -18.52
C LYS A 6 -6.14 31.32 -17.15
N ARG A 7 -7.32 31.09 -16.57
CA ARG A 7 -7.45 30.35 -15.32
C ARG A 7 -6.90 28.95 -15.56
N GLU A 8 -5.85 28.58 -14.83
CA GLU A 8 -5.34 27.23 -14.88
C GLU A 8 -6.47 26.24 -14.51
N PRO A 9 -6.63 25.15 -15.28
CA PRO A 9 -7.57 24.08 -14.96
C PRO A 9 -7.40 23.60 -13.51
N TRP A 10 -8.52 23.27 -12.86
CA TRP A 10 -8.53 22.90 -11.43
C TRP A 10 -7.61 21.71 -11.11
N HIS A 11 -7.50 20.74 -12.01
CA HIS A 11 -6.68 19.54 -11.83
C HIS A 11 -5.18 19.86 -11.83
N ILE A 12 -4.73 20.81 -12.65
CA ILE A 12 -3.34 21.27 -12.68
C ILE A 12 -2.99 21.99 -11.38
N ARG A 13 -3.89 22.87 -10.92
CA ARG A 13 -3.71 23.59 -9.64
C ARG A 13 -3.66 22.62 -8.46
N TRP A 14 -4.56 21.64 -8.43
CA TRP A 14 -4.58 20.61 -7.39
C TRP A 14 -3.29 19.79 -7.40
N TYR A 15 -2.82 19.37 -8.57
CA TYR A 15 -1.60 18.60 -8.72
C TYR A 15 -0.37 19.39 -8.24
N ASN A 16 -0.23 20.64 -8.68
CA ASN A 16 0.90 21.49 -8.28
C ASN A 16 0.96 21.71 -6.76
N TYR A 17 -0.20 21.83 -6.11
CA TYR A 17 -0.29 21.96 -4.66
C TYR A 17 0.00 20.65 -3.91
N ASN A 18 -0.43 19.51 -4.47
CA ASN A 18 -0.41 18.23 -3.77
C ASN A 18 0.70 17.26 -4.19
N LYS A 19 1.50 17.56 -5.22
CA LYS A 19 2.49 16.64 -5.79
C LYS A 19 3.37 15.92 -4.75
N TYR A 20 3.89 16.65 -3.77
CA TYR A 20 4.73 16.09 -2.69
C TYR A 20 3.95 15.25 -1.66
N SER A 21 2.63 15.38 -1.62
CA SER A 21 1.73 14.56 -0.80
C SER A 21 1.27 13.29 -1.51
N ILE A 22 1.43 13.18 -2.83
CA ILE A 22 0.95 12.02 -3.61
C ILE A 22 1.48 10.68 -3.06
N PRO A 23 2.78 10.52 -2.73
CA PRO A 23 3.27 9.28 -2.12
C PRO A 23 2.57 8.93 -0.80
N VAL A 24 2.28 9.95 0.02
CA VAL A 24 1.54 9.77 1.29
C VAL A 24 0.10 9.37 1.05
N ILE A 25 -0.57 10.00 0.08
CA ILE A 25 -1.97 9.68 -0.26
C ILE A 25 -2.09 8.21 -0.67
N PHE A 26 -1.21 7.74 -1.55
CA PHE A 26 -1.20 6.33 -1.95
C PHE A 26 -0.84 5.39 -0.80
N THR A 27 0.13 5.74 0.03
CA THR A 27 0.48 4.94 1.23
C THR A 27 -0.69 4.86 2.20
N LEU A 28 -1.41 5.97 2.42
CA LEU A 28 -2.58 6.02 3.28
C LEU A 28 -3.71 5.15 2.72
N ILE A 29 -4.04 5.28 1.43
CA ILE A 29 -5.07 4.45 0.79
C ILE A 29 -4.68 2.97 0.89
N GLY A 30 -3.44 2.61 0.57
CA GLY A 30 -2.98 1.22 0.69
C GLY A 30 -3.06 0.70 2.13
N THR A 31 -2.68 1.52 3.12
CA THR A 31 -2.77 1.17 4.55
C THR A 31 -4.22 0.90 4.94
N ILE A 32 -5.11 1.80 4.55
CA ILE A 32 -6.55 1.67 4.77
C ILE A 32 -7.08 0.38 4.13
N VAL A 33 -6.70 0.09 2.88
CA VAL A 33 -7.07 -1.14 2.18
C VAL A 33 -6.63 -2.39 2.94
N PHE A 34 -5.42 -2.40 3.49
CA PHE A 34 -4.95 -3.51 4.32
C PHE A 34 -5.72 -3.63 5.64
N THR A 35 -6.08 -2.51 6.27
CA THR A 35 -6.63 -2.48 7.63
C THR A 35 -8.16 -2.47 7.73
N ILE A 36 -8.90 -2.06 6.69
CA ILE A 36 -10.37 -1.84 6.76
C ILE A 36 -11.17 -3.13 6.79
N PHE A 37 -10.65 -4.25 6.29
CA PHE A 37 -11.36 -5.53 6.32
C PHE A 37 -11.15 -6.24 7.66
N LEU A 38 -11.54 -5.56 8.74
CA LEU A 38 -11.87 -6.15 10.04
C LEU A 38 -13.30 -6.72 9.95
N ASP A 39 -13.64 -7.77 10.71
CA ASP A 39 -14.93 -8.44 10.57
C ASP A 39 -16.05 -7.47 10.99
N PHE A 40 -16.93 -7.11 10.05
CA PHE A 40 -18.13 -6.36 10.39
C PHE A 40 -19.35 -6.86 9.63
N ARG A 41 -20.46 -6.94 10.36
CA ARG A 41 -21.75 -7.37 9.84
C ARG A 41 -22.67 -6.16 9.78
N THR A 42 -23.10 -5.79 8.58
CA THR A 42 -24.10 -4.72 8.38
C THR A 42 -25.33 -5.32 7.71
N GLY A 43 -26.32 -5.68 8.54
CA GLY A 43 -27.58 -6.27 8.08
C GLY A 43 -27.38 -7.64 7.42
N GLU A 44 -27.73 -7.75 6.14
CA GLU A 44 -27.62 -8.96 5.32
C GLU A 44 -26.22 -9.15 4.73
N THR A 45 -25.39 -8.11 4.70
CA THR A 45 -24.04 -8.17 4.14
C THR A 45 -23.02 -8.53 5.23
N ASN A 46 -22.42 -9.72 5.10
CA ASN A 46 -21.30 -10.15 5.93
C ASN A 46 -19.98 -9.78 5.24
N PHE A 47 -19.29 -8.76 5.75
CA PHE A 47 -17.92 -8.48 5.35
C PHE A 47 -16.99 -9.37 6.17
N VAL A 48 -16.43 -10.37 5.50
CA VAL A 48 -15.48 -11.32 6.07
C VAL A 48 -14.09 -10.68 6.08
N SER A 49 -13.46 -10.63 7.24
CA SER A 49 -12.13 -10.07 7.41
C SER A 49 -11.06 -10.88 6.71
N HIS A 50 -9.90 -10.26 6.51
CA HIS A 50 -8.71 -11.02 6.10
C HIS A 50 -8.38 -12.13 7.11
N ILE A 51 -8.66 -11.92 8.41
CA ILE A 51 -8.43 -12.90 9.48
C ILE A 51 -9.38 -14.10 9.33
N ALA A 52 -10.67 -13.86 9.12
CA ALA A 52 -11.66 -14.91 8.93
C ALA A 52 -11.41 -15.69 7.62
N ALA A 53 -10.94 -15.00 6.57
CA ALA A 53 -10.54 -15.62 5.30
C ALA A 53 -9.34 -16.57 5.44
N ILE A 54 -8.46 -16.37 6.41
CA ILE A 54 -7.28 -17.22 6.63
C ILE A 54 -7.40 -18.19 7.80
N ASN A 55 -8.35 -17.98 8.72
CA ASN A 55 -8.53 -18.87 9.88
C ASN A 55 -8.91 -20.30 9.49
N VAL A 56 -9.52 -20.43 8.32
CA VAL A 56 -9.86 -21.70 7.68
C VAL A 56 -8.64 -22.46 7.17
N LEU A 57 -7.48 -21.80 7.03
CA LEU A 57 -6.24 -22.42 6.60
C LEU A 57 -5.52 -23.15 7.75
N THR A 58 -4.86 -24.24 7.40
CA THR A 58 -4.04 -25.06 8.31
C THR A 58 -2.66 -24.44 8.53
N ASN A 59 -2.08 -23.77 7.53
CA ASN A 59 -0.78 -23.13 7.67
C ASN A 59 -0.88 -21.84 8.49
N LYS A 60 -0.37 -21.86 9.72
CA LYS A 60 -0.44 -20.70 10.63
C LYS A 60 0.57 -19.59 10.31
N VAL A 61 1.54 -19.84 9.42
CA VAL A 61 2.48 -18.81 8.95
C VAL A 61 1.74 -17.66 8.25
N ILE A 62 0.58 -17.94 7.65
CA ILE A 62 -0.21 -16.91 6.98
C ILE A 62 -0.71 -15.82 7.96
N GLY A 63 -0.98 -16.18 9.22
CA GLY A 63 -1.33 -15.22 10.27
C GLY A 63 -0.17 -14.30 10.64
N PHE A 64 1.06 -14.82 10.63
CA PHE A 64 2.27 -14.01 10.83
C PHE A 64 2.49 -13.02 9.68
N TYR A 65 2.28 -13.44 8.43
CA TYR A 65 2.35 -12.53 7.28
C TYR A 65 1.28 -11.44 7.35
N LEU A 66 0.04 -11.78 7.69
CA LEU A 66 -1.03 -10.80 7.86
C LEU A 66 -0.70 -9.78 8.94
N PHE A 67 -0.23 -10.24 10.10
CA PHE A 67 0.23 -9.37 11.18
C PHE A 67 1.37 -8.44 10.72
N SER A 68 2.35 -8.99 10.00
CA SER A 68 3.49 -8.24 9.49
C SER A 68 3.07 -7.16 8.49
N ILE A 69 2.12 -7.48 7.59
CA ILE A 69 1.51 -6.55 6.64
C ILE A 69 0.91 -5.36 7.40
N TYR A 70 0.17 -5.60 8.48
CA TYR A 70 -0.46 -4.52 9.27
C TYR A 70 0.57 -3.66 9.98
N MET A 71 1.54 -4.29 10.64
CA MET A 71 2.59 -3.56 11.37
C MET A 71 3.44 -2.69 10.44
N ILE A 72 3.89 -3.25 9.31
CA ILE A 72 4.71 -2.51 8.35
C ILE A 72 3.89 -1.41 7.69
N SER A 73 2.58 -1.61 7.45
CA SER A 73 1.72 -0.55 6.90
C SER A 73 1.65 0.68 7.82
N LEU A 74 1.52 0.46 9.13
CA LEU A 74 1.54 1.55 10.12
C LEU A 74 2.90 2.26 10.16
N VAL A 75 4.00 1.50 10.14
CA VAL A 75 5.36 2.05 10.07
C VAL A 75 5.56 2.85 8.77
N GLN A 76 5.04 2.35 7.64
CA GLN A 76 5.15 3.04 6.36
C GLN A 76 4.31 4.29 6.27
N LEU A 77 3.15 4.33 6.91
CA LEU A 77 2.38 5.56 7.03
C LEU A 77 3.21 6.64 7.73
N ALA A 78 3.85 6.32 8.86
CA ALA A 78 4.73 7.25 9.58
C ALA A 78 5.94 7.67 8.73
N ASN A 79 6.58 6.73 8.05
CA ASN A 79 7.73 7.00 7.18
C ASN A 79 7.33 7.86 5.96
N SER A 80 6.15 7.65 5.37
CA SER A 80 5.63 8.47 4.26
C SER A 80 5.44 9.94 4.68
N LEU A 81 4.94 10.17 5.90
CA LEU A 81 4.78 11.51 6.47
C LEU A 81 6.13 12.19 6.70
N SER A 82 7.14 11.43 7.12
CA SER A 82 8.53 11.91 7.24
C SER A 82 9.11 12.26 5.87
N PHE A 83 8.91 11.40 4.87
CA PHE A 83 9.35 11.62 3.50
C PHE A 83 8.74 12.90 2.92
N LYS A 84 7.44 13.15 3.09
CA LYS A 84 6.78 14.40 2.62
C LYS A 84 7.45 15.66 3.15
N LYS A 85 7.97 15.65 4.38
CA LYS A 85 8.64 16.81 5.00
C LYS A 85 10.09 16.96 4.49
N LYS A 86 10.88 15.89 4.56
CA LYS A 86 12.34 15.95 4.28
C LYS A 86 12.67 15.77 2.81
N ARG A 87 12.00 14.85 2.13
CA ARG A 87 12.21 14.46 0.72
C ARG A 87 13.68 14.14 0.39
N SER A 88 14.42 13.63 1.37
CA SER A 88 15.84 13.34 1.19
C SER A 88 16.05 11.98 0.51
N PRO A 89 17.17 11.78 -0.21
CA PRO A 89 17.52 10.49 -0.81
C PRO A 89 17.57 9.35 0.22
N VAL A 90 18.11 9.59 1.42
CA VAL A 90 18.12 8.60 2.51
C VAL A 90 16.70 8.16 2.87
N SER A 91 15.78 9.13 2.97
CA SER A 91 14.37 8.82 3.25
C SER A 91 13.71 8.09 2.07
N LEU A 92 14.10 8.38 0.83
CA LEU A 92 13.63 7.66 -0.36
C LEU A 92 14.06 6.20 -0.33
N PHE A 93 15.33 5.91 -0.04
CA PHE A 93 15.83 4.54 0.04
C PHE A 93 15.15 3.75 1.16
N MET A 94 15.00 4.35 2.35
CA MET A 94 14.23 3.73 3.44
C MET A 94 12.78 3.48 3.04
N PHE A 95 12.12 4.44 2.40
CA PHE A 95 10.76 4.29 1.88
C PHE A 95 10.64 3.18 0.84
N THR A 96 11.61 3.08 -0.06
CA THR A 96 11.67 2.04 -1.11
C THR A 96 11.88 0.66 -0.52
N ILE A 97 12.83 0.50 0.40
CA ILE A 97 13.14 -0.79 1.05
C ILE A 97 11.94 -1.29 1.84
N LEU A 98 11.33 -0.44 2.66
CA LEU A 98 10.17 -0.82 3.45
C LEU A 98 8.95 -1.17 2.57
N ASN A 99 8.75 -0.48 1.44
CA ASN A 99 7.70 -0.84 0.48
C ASN A 99 8.01 -2.16 -0.23
N ALA A 100 9.28 -2.41 -0.58
CA ALA A 100 9.69 -3.68 -1.17
C ALA A 100 9.45 -4.85 -0.21
N ILE A 101 9.79 -4.70 1.07
CA ILE A 101 9.49 -5.69 2.12
C ILE A 101 7.98 -5.89 2.25
N GLN A 102 7.18 -4.82 2.26
CA GLN A 102 5.72 -4.92 2.31
C GLN A 102 5.17 -5.74 1.13
N ILE A 103 5.62 -5.44 -0.09
CA ILE A 103 5.19 -6.15 -1.30
C ILE A 103 5.60 -7.61 -1.25
N LEU A 104 6.82 -7.91 -0.79
CA LEU A 104 7.30 -9.28 -0.62
C LEU A 104 6.42 -10.06 0.36
N ILE A 105 6.06 -9.47 1.50
CA ILE A 105 5.22 -10.15 2.49
C ILE A 105 3.80 -10.37 1.95
N VAL A 106 3.24 -9.40 1.22
CA VAL A 106 1.94 -9.60 0.53
C VAL A 106 2.04 -10.73 -0.50
N TYR A 107 3.13 -10.80 -1.27
CA TYR A 107 3.36 -11.90 -2.21
C TYR A 107 3.43 -13.25 -1.49
N LEU A 108 4.19 -13.36 -0.40
CA LEU A 108 4.28 -14.58 0.40
C LEU A 108 2.93 -14.98 1.01
N TYR A 109 2.15 -14.00 1.50
CA TYR A 109 0.80 -14.20 2.02
C TYR A 109 -0.14 -14.78 0.96
N VAL A 110 -0.18 -14.16 -0.22
CA VAL A 110 -1.02 -14.61 -1.35
C VAL A 110 -0.56 -15.98 -1.86
N ASN A 111 0.75 -16.20 -1.96
CA ASN A 111 1.31 -17.47 -2.42
C ASN A 111 0.94 -18.63 -1.48
N VAL A 112 1.13 -18.47 -0.16
CA VAL A 112 0.73 -19.50 0.82
C VAL A 112 -0.75 -19.81 0.73
N PHE A 113 -1.60 -18.79 0.56
CA PHE A 113 -3.05 -18.99 0.39
C PHE A 113 -3.37 -19.88 -0.83
N TYR A 114 -2.83 -19.57 -2.00
CA TYR A 114 -3.10 -20.34 -3.22
C TYR A 114 -2.46 -21.73 -3.20
N THR A 115 -1.22 -21.85 -2.72
CA THR A 115 -0.54 -23.16 -2.63
C THR A 115 -1.25 -24.10 -1.67
N GLU A 116 -1.77 -23.60 -0.55
CA GLU A 116 -2.50 -24.45 0.40
C GLU A 116 -3.80 -25.00 -0.18
N VAL A 117 -4.45 -24.23 -1.05
CA VAL A 117 -5.66 -24.64 -1.77
C VAL A 117 -5.33 -25.71 -2.80
N GLU A 118 -4.27 -25.51 -3.58
CA GLU A 118 -3.83 -26.48 -4.59
C GLU A 118 -3.46 -27.82 -3.96
N LEU A 119 -2.83 -27.81 -2.79
CA LEU A 119 -2.39 -29.01 -2.08
C LEU A 119 -3.52 -29.71 -1.31
N ARG A 120 -4.65 -29.04 -1.06
CA ARG A 120 -5.79 -29.59 -0.31
C ARG A 120 -7.09 -29.44 -1.09
N PRO A 121 -7.38 -30.34 -2.04
CA PRO A 121 -8.59 -30.27 -2.88
C PRO A 121 -9.91 -30.45 -2.10
N GLU A 122 -9.85 -30.97 -0.87
CA GLU A 122 -10.99 -30.98 0.07
C GLU A 122 -11.36 -29.60 0.63
N PHE A 123 -10.50 -28.61 0.46
CA PHE A 123 -10.68 -27.26 0.97
C PHE A 123 -11.35 -26.36 -0.07
N VAL A 124 -12.63 -26.03 0.15
CA VAL A 124 -13.39 -25.13 -0.72
C VAL A 124 -13.17 -23.68 -0.28
N ILE A 125 -12.47 -22.90 -1.10
CA ILE A 125 -12.36 -21.46 -0.86
C ILE A 125 -13.72 -20.79 -1.04
N THR A 126 -14.15 -20.04 -0.04
CA THR A 126 -15.33 -19.18 -0.15
C THR A 126 -15.04 -17.98 -1.07
N PRO A 127 -16.01 -17.46 -1.83
CA PRO A 127 -15.82 -16.25 -2.65
C PRO A 127 -15.20 -15.07 -1.87
N ALA A 128 -15.45 -14.99 -0.56
CA ALA A 128 -14.86 -14.02 0.35
C ALA A 128 -13.33 -14.16 0.49
N GLY A 129 -12.79 -15.38 0.46
CA GLY A 129 -11.35 -15.63 0.48
C GLY A 129 -10.64 -15.08 -0.78
N TYR A 130 -11.21 -15.32 -1.96
CA TYR A 130 -10.70 -14.74 -3.21
C TYR A 130 -10.79 -13.22 -3.23
N PHE A 131 -11.91 -12.66 -2.75
CA PHE A 131 -12.09 -11.22 -2.64
C PHE A 131 -11.02 -10.59 -1.73
N SER A 132 -10.78 -11.19 -0.57
CA SER A 132 -9.75 -10.82 0.39
C SER A 132 -8.33 -10.82 -0.23
N MET A 133 -7.98 -11.83 -1.04
CA MET A 133 -6.69 -11.86 -1.74
C MET A 133 -6.56 -10.75 -2.78
N ASN A 134 -7.62 -10.48 -3.55
CA ASN A 134 -7.61 -9.40 -4.54
C ASN A 134 -7.42 -8.03 -3.90
N ILE A 135 -8.08 -7.79 -2.77
CA ILE A 135 -7.90 -6.58 -1.97
C ILE A 135 -6.45 -6.41 -1.51
N MET A 136 -5.82 -7.49 -1.03
CA MET A 136 -4.41 -7.46 -0.62
C MET A 136 -3.49 -7.09 -1.79
N MET A 137 -3.74 -7.64 -2.99
CA MET A 137 -2.99 -7.27 -4.19
C MET A 137 -3.20 -5.81 -4.59
N ILE A 138 -4.44 -5.28 -4.49
CA ILE A 138 -4.74 -3.88 -4.74
C ILE A 138 -4.01 -2.96 -3.74
N GLY A 139 -3.97 -3.34 -2.46
CA GLY A 139 -3.19 -2.65 -1.44
C GLY A 139 -1.71 -2.57 -1.79
N ALA A 140 -1.12 -3.69 -2.24
CA ALA A 140 0.27 -3.70 -2.69
C ALA A 140 0.52 -2.82 -3.92
N ALA A 141 -0.42 -2.76 -4.86
CA ALA A 141 -0.33 -1.87 -6.02
C ALA A 141 -0.24 -0.39 -5.60
N PHE A 142 -0.99 0.03 -4.58
CA PHE A 142 -0.88 1.39 -4.04
C PHE A 142 0.50 1.68 -3.44
N TYR A 143 1.14 0.71 -2.79
CA TYR A 143 2.50 0.84 -2.26
C TYR A 143 3.54 0.95 -3.39
N ILE A 144 3.35 0.23 -4.49
CA ILE A 144 4.19 0.37 -5.70
C ILE A 144 4.04 1.79 -6.27
N LEU A 145 2.81 2.26 -6.47
CA LEU A 145 2.56 3.61 -6.98
C LEU A 145 3.15 4.68 -6.05
N ALA A 146 2.98 4.53 -4.73
CA ALA A 146 3.58 5.43 -3.76
C ALA A 146 5.10 5.50 -3.92
N THR A 147 5.77 4.36 -4.14
CA THR A 147 7.21 4.28 -4.37
C THR A 147 7.59 5.01 -5.65
N VAL A 148 6.93 4.73 -6.77
CA VAL A 148 7.19 5.38 -8.06
C VAL A 148 7.08 6.91 -7.94
N PHE A 149 6.03 7.42 -7.30
CA PHE A 149 5.89 8.86 -7.09
C PHE A 149 6.91 9.43 -6.10
N ALA A 150 7.36 8.67 -5.10
CA ALA A 150 8.42 9.11 -4.20
C ALA A 150 9.73 9.34 -4.96
N TRP A 151 10.07 8.48 -5.93
CA TRP A 151 11.24 8.64 -6.79
C TRP A 151 11.15 9.89 -7.67
N PHE A 152 9.96 10.24 -8.18
CA PHE A 152 9.78 11.46 -8.99
C PHE A 152 9.86 12.76 -8.18
N TYR A 153 9.55 12.73 -6.88
CA TYR A 153 9.44 13.94 -6.05
C TYR A 153 10.51 14.08 -4.96
N VAL A 154 11.53 13.23 -4.99
CA VAL A 154 12.70 13.35 -4.11
C VAL A 154 13.50 14.61 -4.48
N ASP A 155 14.06 15.25 -3.47
CA ASP A 155 14.91 16.42 -3.62
C ASP A 155 16.38 15.98 -3.68
N TRP A 156 16.91 15.88 -4.89
CA TRP A 156 18.30 15.45 -5.12
C TRP A 156 19.35 16.49 -4.72
N LYS A 157 18.96 17.73 -4.37
CA LYS A 157 19.91 18.78 -3.98
C LYS A 157 20.79 18.41 -2.76
N TYR A 158 20.38 17.41 -1.98
CA TYR A 158 21.12 16.90 -0.83
C TYR A 158 22.23 15.91 -1.20
N VAL A 159 22.26 15.44 -2.46
CA VAL A 159 23.41 14.78 -3.07
C VAL A 159 24.11 15.86 -3.87
N LYS A 160 25.01 16.60 -3.22
CA LYS A 160 25.89 17.51 -3.97
C LYS A 160 26.64 16.65 -4.99
N ILE A 161 26.39 16.90 -6.27
CA ILE A 161 27.25 16.43 -7.34
C ILE A 161 28.57 17.18 -7.09
N GLU A 162 29.67 16.45 -6.92
CA GLU A 162 31.00 17.06 -7.01
C GLU A 162 31.07 17.65 -8.43
N GLU A 163 31.04 18.98 -8.54
CA GLU A 163 31.34 19.67 -9.79
C GLU A 163 32.81 19.38 -10.10
N GLU A 164 33.06 18.48 -11.05
CA GLU A 164 34.36 18.31 -11.70
C GLU A 164 34.74 19.55 -12.53
#